data_AF-A0A4R5NKC7-F1
#
_entry.id   AF-A0A4R5NKC7-F1
#
_cell.length_a   1.000
_cell.length_b   1.000
_cell.length_c   1.000
_cell.angle_alpha   90.00
_cell.angle_beta   90.00
_cell.angle_gamma   90.00
#
_symmetry.space_group_name_H-M   'P 1'
#
loop_
_entity.id
_entity.type
_entity.pdbx_description
1 polymer ?
#
loop_
_entity_poly.entity_id
_entity_poly.type
_entity_poly.pdbx_seq_one_letter_code
_entity_poly.pdbx_strand_id
1 'polypeptide(L)'
;MAVDSINRENELTLWLLISSPRPVTTSWILDYYDIDLNALHQDLSVIGDFTKTFRLTLNPEFDQLSIFGHENDIQQGIMFILMDLYSQTNGQQDHLPQTPFAKQRVIAKIHDGVKNLAAFSDLNESSQVDITNYLWTLTMRYHYGTVKHAAFQQLFTDKQANMIQEYDKLFNWSKGILHDLAQLYKDFEFPELEVYLLTLRVWLNK
;
A
#
# COMPACT_ATOMS: atom_id res chain seq x y z
N MET A 1 -7.89 -10.48 -17.47
CA MET A 1 -6.90 -11.53 -17.08
C MET A 1 -6.15 -10.91 -15.93
N ALA A 2 -6.13 -11.55 -14.76
CA ALA A 2 -5.32 -11.08 -13.65
C ALA A 2 -3.85 -11.00 -14.12
N VAL A 3 -3.03 -10.13 -13.50
CA VAL A 3 -1.59 -10.08 -13.80
C VAL A 3 -1.00 -11.48 -13.62
N ASP A 4 -0.68 -12.15 -14.73
CA ASP A 4 -0.35 -13.59 -14.75
C ASP A 4 1.01 -13.93 -14.09
N SER A 5 1.83 -12.93 -13.76
CA SER A 5 2.87 -13.01 -12.71
C SER A 5 3.51 -11.64 -12.54
N ILE A 6 3.53 -11.11 -11.33
CA ILE A 6 4.42 -9.98 -11.00
C ILE A 6 5.86 -10.49 -11.15
N ASN A 7 6.76 -9.72 -11.77
CA ASN A 7 8.18 -10.11 -11.78
C ASN A 7 8.66 -10.29 -10.33
N ARG A 8 9.38 -11.38 -10.05
CA ARG A 8 9.96 -11.72 -8.75
C ARG A 8 10.62 -10.53 -8.05
N GLU A 9 11.36 -9.69 -8.78
CA GLU A 9 12.01 -8.50 -8.23
C GLU A 9 10.98 -7.50 -7.65
N ASN A 10 9.91 -7.23 -8.38
CA ASN A 10 8.82 -6.36 -7.94
C ASN A 10 8.04 -6.99 -6.79
N GLU A 11 7.79 -8.30 -6.84
CA GLU A 11 7.09 -9.03 -5.79
C GLU A 11 7.89 -9.02 -4.47
N LEU A 12 9.19 -9.31 -4.54
CA LEU A 12 10.08 -9.28 -3.38
C LEU A 12 10.25 -7.85 -2.85
N THR A 13 10.41 -6.86 -3.73
CA THR A 13 10.44 -5.44 -3.31
C THR A 13 9.17 -5.07 -2.57
N LEU A 14 8.02 -5.42 -3.14
CA LEU A 14 6.73 -5.14 -2.54
C LEU A 14 6.60 -5.81 -1.18
N TRP A 15 7.02 -7.07 -1.04
CA TRP A 15 7.03 -7.79 0.24
C TRP A 15 7.85 -7.07 1.31
N LEU A 16 9.10 -6.69 0.96
CA LEU A 16 10.01 -5.98 1.87
C LEU A 16 9.48 -4.60 2.27
N LEU A 17 8.79 -3.90 1.36
CA LEU A 17 8.15 -2.62 1.64
C LEU A 17 6.93 -2.78 2.55
N ILE A 18 6.03 -3.73 2.26
CA ILE A 18 4.82 -3.91 3.07
C ILE A 18 5.15 -4.45 4.46
N SER A 19 6.19 -5.28 4.61
CA SER A 19 6.63 -5.81 5.90
C SER A 19 7.49 -4.81 6.69
N SER A 20 8.02 -3.76 6.06
CA SER A 20 8.96 -2.82 6.67
C SER A 20 8.49 -2.31 8.05
N PRO A 21 9.39 -2.26 9.06
CA PRO A 21 10.80 -2.65 9.04
C PRO A 21 11.02 -4.12 9.45
N ARG A 22 9.98 -4.96 9.43
CA ARG A 22 10.09 -6.36 9.86
C ARG A 22 10.97 -7.13 8.87
N PRO A 23 12.01 -7.83 9.35
CA PRO A 23 12.90 -8.59 8.50
C PRO A 23 12.22 -9.82 7.89
N VAL A 24 12.66 -10.18 6.69
CA VAL A 24 12.31 -11.41 5.99
C VAL A 24 13.59 -12.25 5.88
N THR A 25 13.53 -13.54 6.22
CA THR A 25 14.72 -14.40 6.19
C THR A 25 15.08 -14.76 4.75
N THR A 26 16.38 -14.75 4.44
CA THR A 26 16.90 -15.17 3.15
C THR A 26 16.50 -16.61 2.84
N SER A 27 16.58 -17.51 3.82
CA SER A 27 16.09 -18.90 3.70
C SER A 27 14.65 -18.98 3.19
N TRP A 28 13.73 -18.19 3.75
CA TRP A 28 12.34 -18.18 3.28
C TRP A 28 12.23 -17.68 1.84
N ILE A 29 13.01 -16.66 1.46
CA ILE A 29 12.99 -16.11 0.10
C ILE A 29 13.48 -17.14 -0.91
N LEU A 30 14.59 -17.81 -0.62
CA LEU A 30 15.14 -18.86 -1.49
C LEU A 30 14.13 -20.01 -1.67
N ASP A 31 13.51 -20.46 -0.57
CA ASP A 31 12.53 -21.54 -0.58
C ASP A 31 11.23 -21.13 -1.29
N TYR A 32 10.73 -19.91 -1.05
CA TYR A 32 9.46 -19.44 -1.61
C TYR A 32 9.55 -19.20 -3.12
N TYR A 33 10.66 -18.63 -3.60
CA TYR A 33 10.86 -18.34 -5.02
C TYR A 33 11.57 -19.47 -5.77
N ASP A 34 12.02 -20.54 -5.09
CA ASP A 34 12.82 -21.63 -5.65
C ASP A 34 14.05 -21.13 -6.43
N ILE A 35 14.85 -20.28 -5.77
CA ILE A 35 16.04 -19.64 -6.35
C ILE A 35 17.30 -19.94 -5.53
N ASP A 36 18.47 -19.78 -6.17
CA ASP A 36 19.75 -19.81 -5.48
C ASP A 36 20.19 -18.42 -4.97
N LEU A 37 21.25 -18.41 -4.17
CA LEU A 37 21.81 -17.17 -3.61
C LEU A 37 22.31 -16.20 -4.68
N ASN A 38 22.75 -16.68 -5.85
CA ASN A 38 23.27 -15.80 -6.90
C ASN A 38 22.14 -15.03 -7.57
N ALA A 39 21.01 -15.70 -7.85
CA ALA A 39 19.80 -15.07 -8.33
C ALA A 39 19.27 -14.04 -7.32
N LEU A 40 19.26 -14.40 -6.03
CA LEU A 40 18.87 -13.44 -4.98
C LEU A 40 19.80 -12.21 -4.95
N HIS A 41 21.12 -12.39 -5.06
CA HIS A 41 22.04 -11.23 -5.09
C HIS A 41 21.80 -10.31 -6.30
N GLN A 42 21.42 -10.86 -7.46
CA GLN A 42 21.05 -10.06 -8.62
C GLN A 42 19.79 -9.25 -8.34
N ASP A 43 18.75 -9.89 -7.81
CA ASP A 43 17.51 -9.21 -7.42
C ASP A 43 17.81 -8.09 -6.41
N LEU A 44 18.60 -8.38 -5.35
CA LEU A 44 18.94 -7.39 -4.32
C LEU A 44 19.73 -6.20 -4.85
N SER A 45 20.47 -6.35 -5.94
CA SER A 45 21.10 -5.21 -6.62
C SER A 45 20.05 -4.28 -7.21
N VAL A 46 19.05 -4.83 -7.90
CA VAL A 46 17.96 -4.07 -8.51
C VAL A 46 17.10 -3.40 -7.43
N ILE A 47 16.75 -4.16 -6.38
CA ILE A 47 15.99 -3.66 -5.21
C ILE A 47 16.79 -2.57 -4.50
N GLY A 48 18.10 -2.74 -4.37
CA GLY A 48 19.02 -1.76 -3.78
C GLY A 48 18.99 -0.42 -4.54
N ASP A 49 18.94 -0.44 -5.87
CA ASP A 49 18.83 0.78 -6.67
C ASP A 49 17.41 1.40 -6.62
N PHE A 50 16.37 0.56 -6.61
CA PHE A 50 15.00 1.01 -6.39
C PHE A 50 14.84 1.76 -5.06
N THR A 51 15.32 1.18 -3.96
CA THR A 51 15.18 1.78 -2.61
C THR A 51 15.85 3.15 -2.52
N LYS A 52 16.99 3.35 -3.20
CA LYS A 52 17.68 4.65 -3.24
C LYS A 52 16.82 5.75 -3.88
N THR A 53 16.05 5.43 -4.93
CA THR A 53 15.12 6.39 -5.59
C THR A 53 14.12 6.98 -4.60
N PHE A 54 13.70 6.18 -3.61
CA PHE A 54 12.74 6.60 -2.58
C PHE A 54 13.40 6.98 -1.25
N ARG A 55 14.73 7.18 -1.20
CA ARG A 55 15.45 7.49 0.06
C ARG A 55 15.26 6.42 1.15
N LEU A 56 15.03 5.17 0.72
CA LEU A 56 14.94 4.01 1.57
C LEU A 56 16.30 3.31 1.65
N THR A 57 16.50 2.50 2.69
CA THR A 57 17.71 1.72 2.89
C THR A 57 17.35 0.24 2.94
N LEU A 58 17.84 -0.54 1.98
CA LEU A 58 17.87 -1.99 2.07
C LEU A 58 19.00 -2.41 3.01
N ASN A 59 18.67 -3.10 4.10
CA ASN A 59 19.61 -3.56 5.10
C ASN A 59 19.66 -5.10 5.13
N PRO A 60 20.76 -5.71 4.66
CA PRO A 60 21.05 -7.12 4.86
C PRO A 60 21.76 -7.34 6.21
N GLU A 61 21.14 -8.09 7.13
CA GLU A 61 21.74 -8.48 8.42
C GLU A 61 21.71 -9.99 8.61
N PHE A 62 22.90 -10.62 8.71
CA PHE A 62 23.20 -12.01 9.14
C PHE A 62 22.46 -13.20 8.48
N ASP A 63 21.20 -13.07 8.08
CA ASP A 63 20.39 -13.95 7.21
C ASP A 63 19.02 -13.30 6.88
N GLN A 64 18.91 -11.98 7.04
CA GLN A 64 17.65 -11.25 7.01
C GLN A 64 17.76 -10.02 6.12
N LEU A 65 16.66 -9.73 5.45
CA LEU A 65 16.51 -8.57 4.60
C LEU A 65 15.37 -7.71 5.12
N SER A 66 15.63 -6.41 5.21
CA SER A 66 14.63 -5.43 5.64
C SER A 66 14.85 -4.12 4.91
N ILE A 67 13.77 -3.39 4.70
CA ILE A 67 13.83 -2.01 4.20
C ILE A 67 13.52 -1.07 5.37
N PHE A 68 14.29 0.02 5.48
CA PHE A 68 14.09 1.09 6.45
C PHE A 68 13.91 2.43 5.74
N GLY A 69 13.15 3.33 6.35
CA GLY A 69 12.95 4.70 5.88
C GLY A 69 11.74 5.36 6.51
N HIS A 70 11.34 6.52 5.98
CA HIS A 70 10.10 7.17 6.40
C HIS A 70 8.89 6.47 5.78
N GLU A 71 7.78 6.41 6.51
CA GLU A 71 6.56 5.73 6.04
C GLU A 71 6.05 6.31 4.71
N ASN A 72 6.12 7.63 4.53
CA ASN A 72 5.72 8.26 3.27
C ASN A 72 6.56 7.77 2.08
N ASP A 73 7.87 7.58 2.27
CA ASP A 73 8.76 7.08 1.22
C ASP A 73 8.47 5.60 0.89
N ILE A 74 8.15 4.80 1.91
CA ILE A 74 7.73 3.39 1.74
C ILE A 74 6.43 3.32 0.92
N GLN A 75 5.41 4.11 1.31
CA GLN A 75 4.12 4.13 0.61
C GLN A 75 4.27 4.62 -0.83
N GLN A 76 5.14 5.60 -1.09
CA GLN A 76 5.45 6.06 -2.46
C GLN A 76 6.10 4.96 -3.30
N GLY A 77 7.04 4.19 -2.74
CA GLY A 77 7.63 3.04 -3.42
C GLY A 77 6.59 1.97 -3.77
N ILE A 78 5.70 1.65 -2.83
CA ILE A 78 4.60 0.70 -3.07
C ILE A 78 3.69 1.21 -4.19
N MET A 79 3.22 2.45 -4.08
CA MET A 79 2.33 3.06 -5.09
C MET A 79 2.97 3.08 -6.48
N PHE A 80 4.28 3.32 -6.57
CA PHE A 80 5.01 3.29 -7.84
C PHE A 80 4.93 1.89 -8.50
N ILE A 81 5.18 0.83 -7.74
CA ILE A 81 5.07 -0.56 -8.23
C ILE A 81 3.63 -0.86 -8.66
N LEU A 82 2.63 -0.48 -7.86
CA LEU A 82 1.22 -0.71 -8.21
C LEU A 82 0.79 0.04 -9.48
N MET A 83 1.29 1.26 -9.70
CA MET A 83 1.03 2.02 -10.92
C MET A 83 1.71 1.39 -12.15
N ASP A 84 2.93 0.87 -11.99
CA ASP A 84 3.61 0.12 -13.05
C ASP A 84 2.80 -1.14 -13.42
N LEU A 85 2.35 -1.92 -12.42
CA LEU A 85 1.48 -3.08 -12.65
C LEU A 85 0.18 -2.72 -13.34
N TYR A 86 -0.48 -1.63 -12.94
CA TYR A 86 -1.68 -1.13 -13.62
C TYR A 86 -1.42 -0.86 -15.11
N SER A 87 -0.29 -0.21 -15.43
CA SER A 87 0.07 0.09 -16.81
C SER A 87 0.26 -1.17 -17.67
N GLN A 88 0.79 -2.25 -17.08
CA GLN A 88 1.01 -3.53 -17.75
C GLN A 88 -0.30 -4.28 -18.05
N THR A 89 -1.36 -4.01 -17.28
CA THR A 89 -2.69 -4.63 -17.51
C THR A 89 -3.51 -3.95 -18.61
N ASN A 90 -2.97 -2.95 -19.32
CA ASN A 90 -3.71 -2.08 -20.24
C ASN A 90 -4.94 -1.43 -19.58
N GLY A 91 -4.82 -1.06 -18.30
CA GLY A 91 -5.90 -0.42 -17.54
C GLY A 91 -7.02 -1.35 -17.06
N GLN A 92 -6.78 -2.65 -16.93
CA GLN A 92 -7.75 -3.53 -16.29
C GLN A 92 -7.78 -3.29 -14.77
N GLN A 93 -8.96 -3.38 -14.16
CA GLN A 93 -9.12 -3.13 -12.73
C GLN A 93 -8.40 -4.15 -11.82
N ASP A 94 -8.05 -5.33 -12.33
CA ASP A 94 -7.49 -6.43 -11.53
C ASP A 94 -5.95 -6.46 -11.59
N HIS A 95 -5.32 -5.33 -11.23
CA HIS A 95 -3.86 -5.18 -11.17
C HIS A 95 -3.30 -5.34 -9.75
N LEU A 96 -4.16 -5.40 -8.73
CA LEU A 96 -3.73 -5.48 -7.35
C LEU A 96 -3.14 -6.87 -7.03
N PRO A 97 -1.94 -6.93 -6.43
CA PRO A 97 -1.31 -8.20 -6.06
C PRO A 97 -2.16 -8.98 -5.05
N GLN A 98 -2.43 -10.25 -5.36
CA GLN A 98 -3.20 -11.14 -4.47
C GLN A 98 -2.28 -12.01 -3.62
N THR A 99 -1.69 -13.08 -4.17
CA THR A 99 -0.81 -13.97 -3.39
C THR A 99 0.61 -13.42 -3.41
N PRO A 100 1.37 -13.43 -2.30
CA PRO A 100 1.00 -13.89 -0.94
C PRO A 100 0.35 -12.81 -0.03
N PHE A 101 0.07 -11.62 -0.57
CA PHE A 101 -0.24 -10.39 0.18
C PHE A 101 -1.71 -10.24 0.61
N ALA A 102 -2.64 -10.18 -0.35
CA ALA A 102 -4.03 -9.87 -0.15
C ALA A 102 -4.94 -11.06 -0.47
N LYS A 103 -5.99 -11.22 0.32
CA LYS A 103 -7.08 -12.16 0.01
C LYS A 103 -8.00 -11.53 -1.02
N GLN A 104 -8.59 -12.32 -1.92
CA GLN A 104 -9.58 -11.84 -2.91
C GLN A 104 -10.68 -10.95 -2.29
N ARG A 105 -11.12 -11.27 -1.07
CA ARG A 105 -12.12 -10.48 -0.33
C ARG A 105 -11.67 -9.05 -0.03
N VAL A 106 -10.38 -8.81 0.18
CA VAL A 106 -9.79 -7.48 0.43
C VAL A 106 -9.83 -6.67 -0.86
N ILE A 107 -9.38 -7.27 -1.97
CA ILE A 107 -9.37 -6.65 -3.29
C ILE A 107 -10.80 -6.28 -3.72
N ALA A 108 -11.74 -7.23 -3.60
CA ALA A 108 -13.15 -6.97 -3.87
C ALA A 108 -13.69 -5.81 -3.01
N LYS A 109 -13.36 -5.78 -1.71
CA LYS A 109 -13.80 -4.72 -0.81
C LYS A 109 -13.25 -3.34 -1.20
N ILE A 110 -12.00 -3.27 -1.64
CA ILE A 110 -11.39 -2.04 -2.15
C ILE A 110 -12.13 -1.57 -3.41
N HIS A 111 -12.30 -2.43 -4.42
CA HIS A 111 -12.97 -2.06 -5.66
C HIS A 111 -14.43 -1.64 -5.44
N ASP A 112 -15.18 -2.39 -4.63
CA ASP A 112 -16.57 -2.02 -4.27
C ASP A 112 -16.61 -0.69 -3.52
N GLY A 113 -15.66 -0.45 -2.60
CA GLY A 113 -15.50 0.81 -1.88
C GLY A 113 -15.29 2.01 -2.83
N VAL A 114 -14.36 1.88 -3.78
CA VAL A 114 -14.04 2.92 -4.76
C VAL A 114 -15.18 3.12 -5.77
N LYS A 115 -15.84 2.05 -6.20
CA LYS A 115 -17.04 2.14 -7.05
C LYS A 115 -18.18 2.88 -6.34
N ASN A 116 -18.40 2.56 -5.06
CA ASN A 116 -19.39 3.26 -4.24
C ASN A 116 -19.04 4.75 -4.07
N LEU A 117 -17.75 5.07 -3.91
CA LEU A 117 -17.28 6.46 -3.87
C LEU A 117 -17.59 7.18 -5.18
N ALA A 118 -17.18 6.62 -6.32
CA ALA A 118 -17.40 7.17 -7.65
C ALA A 118 -18.88 7.41 -7.98
N ALA A 119 -19.81 6.69 -7.34
CA ALA A 119 -21.24 6.93 -7.49
C ALA A 119 -21.73 8.27 -6.93
N PHE A 120 -20.95 8.94 -6.09
CA PHE A 120 -21.32 10.25 -5.52
C PHE A 120 -20.18 11.27 -5.47
N SER A 121 -19.04 10.96 -6.07
CA SER A 121 -17.92 11.86 -6.26
C SER A 121 -17.54 11.88 -7.73
N ASP A 122 -17.22 13.05 -8.28
CA ASP A 122 -16.82 13.23 -9.68
C ASP A 122 -15.38 12.74 -9.97
N LEU A 123 -15.00 11.56 -9.44
CA LEU A 123 -13.67 10.99 -9.61
C LEU A 123 -13.49 10.44 -11.02
N ASN A 124 -12.49 10.96 -11.73
CA ASN A 124 -12.03 10.36 -12.97
C ASN A 124 -11.36 8.98 -12.72
N GLU A 125 -11.13 8.23 -13.78
CA GLU A 125 -10.54 6.89 -13.72
C GLU A 125 -9.14 6.87 -13.06
N SER A 126 -8.29 7.86 -13.37
CA SER A 126 -6.96 7.99 -12.77
C SER A 126 -7.05 8.16 -11.25
N SER A 127 -7.98 8.99 -10.78
CA SER A 127 -8.24 9.19 -9.35
C SER A 127 -8.76 7.93 -8.68
N GLN A 128 -9.60 7.14 -9.36
CA GLN A 128 -10.08 5.85 -8.84
C GLN A 128 -8.94 4.84 -8.69
N VAL A 129 -8.00 4.79 -9.65
CA VAL A 129 -6.80 3.94 -9.58
C VAL A 129 -5.87 4.38 -8.45
N ASP A 130 -5.63 5.68 -8.30
CA ASP A 130 -4.81 6.22 -7.20
C ASP A 130 -5.40 5.86 -5.82
N ILE A 131 -6.70 6.04 -5.63
CA ILE A 131 -7.38 5.69 -4.38
C ILE A 131 -7.37 4.17 -4.15
N THR A 132 -7.55 3.37 -5.20
CA THR A 132 -7.47 1.91 -5.14
C THR A 132 -6.08 1.45 -4.66
N ASN A 133 -5.01 1.99 -5.26
CA ASN A 133 -3.63 1.70 -4.89
C ASN A 133 -3.32 2.16 -3.46
N TYR A 134 -3.81 3.33 -3.06
CA TYR A 134 -3.63 3.85 -1.71
C TYR A 134 -4.32 2.99 -0.65
N LEU A 135 -5.57 2.56 -0.88
CA LEU A 135 -6.28 1.68 0.06
C LEU A 135 -5.59 0.32 0.20
N TRP A 136 -5.12 -0.26 -0.91
CA TRP A 136 -4.34 -1.50 -0.86
C TRP A 136 -3.04 -1.30 -0.06
N THR A 137 -2.30 -0.22 -0.37
CA THR A 137 -1.05 0.14 0.30
C THR A 137 -1.24 0.27 1.81
N LEU A 138 -2.21 1.06 2.25
CA LEU A 138 -2.54 1.23 3.66
C LEU A 138 -2.88 -0.10 4.32
N THR A 139 -3.78 -0.88 3.71
CA THR A 139 -4.24 -2.15 4.29
C THR A 139 -3.07 -3.12 4.48
N MET A 140 -2.20 -3.25 3.48
CA MET A 140 -1.04 -4.15 3.58
C MET A 140 0.00 -3.65 4.58
N ARG A 141 0.27 -2.33 4.59
CA ARG A 141 1.21 -1.72 5.54
C ARG A 141 0.80 -1.91 6.99
N TYR A 142 -0.47 -1.69 7.31
CA TYR A 142 -0.98 -1.85 8.67
C TYR A 142 -1.09 -3.33 9.09
N HIS A 143 -1.36 -4.25 8.16
CA HIS A 143 -1.42 -5.67 8.47
C HIS A 143 -0.02 -6.30 8.65
N TYR A 144 0.90 -6.08 7.70
CA TYR A 144 2.19 -6.77 7.67
C TYR A 144 3.34 -6.00 8.33
N GLY A 145 3.26 -4.67 8.36
CA GLY A 145 4.37 -3.81 8.75
C GLY A 145 4.28 -3.24 10.15
N THR A 146 5.18 -2.29 10.41
CA THR A 146 5.06 -1.40 11.57
C THR A 146 4.99 0.03 11.07
N VAL A 147 3.77 0.58 11.04
CA VAL A 147 3.52 1.94 10.57
C VAL A 147 3.77 2.94 11.69
N LYS A 148 4.68 3.88 11.45
CA LYS A 148 4.87 5.03 12.33
C LYS A 148 4.27 6.25 11.67
N HIS A 149 3.21 6.80 12.26
CA HIS A 149 2.57 8.01 11.78
C HIS A 149 2.92 9.21 12.67
N ALA A 150 2.85 10.41 12.09
CA ALA A 150 2.90 11.65 12.87
C ALA A 150 1.69 11.72 13.82
N ALA A 151 1.80 12.49 14.89
CA ALA A 151 0.63 12.74 15.74
C ALA A 151 -0.40 13.59 14.98
N PHE A 152 -1.69 13.33 15.18
CA PHE A 152 -2.78 14.06 14.49
C PHE A 152 -2.60 15.58 14.55
N GLN A 153 -2.29 16.09 15.74
CA GLN A 153 -2.09 17.53 16.03
C GLN A 153 -0.87 18.13 15.32
N GLN A 154 0.06 17.31 14.83
CA GLN A 154 1.19 17.78 14.03
C GLN A 154 0.81 18.02 12.56
N LEU A 155 -0.30 17.42 12.11
CA LEU A 155 -0.75 17.49 10.72
C LEU A 155 -1.98 18.38 10.53
N PHE A 156 -2.85 18.45 11.53
CA PHE A 156 -4.10 19.21 11.45
C PHE A 156 -4.28 20.15 12.64
N THR A 157 -4.62 21.40 12.33
CA THR A 157 -5.27 22.31 13.29
C THR A 157 -6.73 21.92 13.47
N ASP A 158 -7.34 22.28 14.60
CA ASP A 158 -8.77 22.03 14.87
C ASP A 158 -9.67 22.58 13.75
N LYS A 159 -9.32 23.75 13.21
CA LYS A 159 -10.05 24.37 12.09
C LYS A 159 -9.99 23.50 10.82
N GLN A 160 -8.84 22.93 10.51
CA GLN A 160 -8.69 22.04 9.35
C GLN A 160 -9.43 20.72 9.58
N ALA A 161 -9.34 20.15 10.79
CA ALA A 161 -10.06 18.93 11.15
C ALA A 161 -11.58 19.11 10.99
N ASN A 162 -12.13 20.21 11.52
CA ASN A 162 -13.56 20.52 11.40
C ASN A 162 -13.98 20.71 9.93
N MET A 163 -13.19 21.43 9.14
CA MET A 163 -13.48 21.61 7.71
C MET A 163 -13.51 20.27 6.95
N ILE A 164 -12.65 19.32 7.30
CA ILE A 164 -12.64 17.97 6.69
C ILE A 164 -13.88 17.19 7.12
N GLN A 165 -14.27 17.25 8.40
CA GLN A 165 -15.46 16.59 8.92
C GLN A 165 -16.76 17.14 8.32
N GLU A 166 -16.82 18.44 8.01
CA GLU A 166 -17.98 19.08 7.37
C GLU A 166 -18.30 18.47 5.99
N TYR A 167 -17.34 17.81 5.33
CA TYR A 167 -17.59 16.95 4.16
C TYR A 167 -18.15 15.59 4.57
N ASP A 168 -19.26 15.60 5.32
CA ASP A 168 -19.83 14.46 6.05
C ASP A 168 -19.94 13.18 5.20
N LYS A 169 -20.38 13.30 3.94
CA LYS A 169 -20.49 12.14 3.03
C LYS A 169 -19.15 11.49 2.69
N LEU A 170 -18.12 12.28 2.40
CA LEU A 170 -16.77 11.76 2.13
C LEU A 170 -16.13 11.23 3.41
N PHE A 171 -16.24 11.97 4.51
CA PHE A 171 -15.66 11.59 5.78
C PHE A 171 -16.23 10.27 6.30
N ASN A 172 -17.55 10.10 6.23
CA ASN A 172 -18.22 8.86 6.59
C ASN A 172 -17.86 7.70 5.66
N TRP A 173 -17.67 7.97 4.36
CA TRP A 173 -17.16 6.95 3.43
C TRP A 173 -15.76 6.49 3.83
N SER A 174 -14.82 7.43 4.07
CA SER A 174 -13.45 7.14 4.49
C SER A 174 -13.41 6.33 5.78
N LYS A 175 -14.22 6.73 6.77
CA LYS A 175 -14.36 6.01 8.04
C LYS A 175 -14.90 4.59 7.84
N GLY A 176 -15.94 4.45 7.03
CA GLY A 176 -16.58 3.16 6.76
C GLY A 176 -15.66 2.18 6.03
N ILE A 177 -15.00 2.62 4.95
CA ILE A 177 -14.13 1.74 4.18
C ILE A 177 -12.91 1.28 4.98
N LEU A 178 -12.27 2.17 5.74
CA LEU A 178 -11.14 1.80 6.60
C LEU A 178 -11.57 0.84 7.71
N HIS A 179 -12.71 1.10 8.37
CA HIS A 179 -13.25 0.17 9.36
C HIS A 179 -13.47 -1.22 8.76
N ASP A 180 -14.15 -1.30 7.62
CA ASP A 180 -14.46 -2.57 6.98
C ASP A 180 -13.21 -3.34 6.56
N LEU A 181 -12.17 -2.65 6.06
CA LEU A 181 -10.91 -3.27 5.68
C LEU A 181 -10.16 -3.85 6.89
N ALA A 182 -10.12 -3.12 8.01
CA ALA A 182 -9.52 -3.60 9.26
C ALA A 182 -10.22 -4.87 9.78
N GLN A 183 -11.56 -4.92 9.68
CA GLN A 183 -12.35 -6.10 10.10
C GLN A 183 -12.05 -7.38 9.29
N LEU A 184 -11.46 -7.27 8.10
CA LEU A 184 -11.07 -8.43 7.30
C LEU A 184 -9.84 -9.17 7.87
N TYR A 185 -9.00 -8.52 8.66
CA TYR A 185 -7.81 -9.14 9.26
C TYR A 185 -7.90 -9.29 10.78
N LYS A 186 -8.63 -8.40 11.47
CA LYS A 186 -8.92 -8.44 12.92
C LYS A 186 -7.70 -8.37 13.84
N ASP A 187 -6.55 -7.97 13.32
CA ASP A 187 -5.28 -7.87 14.05
C ASP A 187 -4.70 -6.46 14.06
N PHE A 188 -5.35 -5.50 13.40
CA PHE A 188 -5.01 -4.08 13.43
C PHE A 188 -6.25 -3.20 13.38
N GLU A 189 -6.08 -1.93 13.77
CA GLU A 189 -7.03 -0.85 13.54
C GLU A 189 -6.31 0.31 12.86
N PHE A 190 -6.98 1.01 11.95
CA PHE A 190 -6.45 2.26 11.41
C PHE A 190 -6.62 3.38 12.45
N PRO A 191 -5.57 4.19 12.71
CA PRO A 191 -5.69 5.35 13.57
C PRO A 191 -6.62 6.38 12.93
N GLU A 192 -7.28 7.18 13.76
CA GLU A 192 -8.22 8.21 13.31
C GLU A 192 -7.63 9.11 12.21
N LEU A 193 -6.34 9.42 12.31
CA LEU A 193 -5.60 10.21 11.32
C LEU A 193 -5.80 9.73 9.87
N GLU A 194 -5.83 8.41 9.63
CA GLU A 194 -5.97 7.87 8.27
C GLU A 194 -7.32 8.21 7.65
N VAL A 195 -8.37 8.39 8.46
CA VAL A 195 -9.69 8.83 7.97
C VAL A 195 -9.57 10.24 7.37
N TYR A 196 -8.83 11.14 8.01
CA TYR A 196 -8.65 12.51 7.55
C TYR A 196 -7.74 12.56 6.33
N LEU A 197 -6.64 11.80 6.33
CA LEU A 197 -5.73 11.71 5.19
C LEU A 197 -6.42 11.14 3.95
N LEU A 198 -7.19 10.06 4.10
CA LEU A 198 -7.98 9.49 3.00
C LEU A 198 -9.03 10.48 2.50
N THR A 199 -9.75 11.16 3.41
CA THR A 199 -10.76 12.15 3.04
C THR A 199 -10.15 13.30 2.23
N LEU A 200 -8.98 13.81 2.65
CA LEU A 200 -8.25 14.83 1.91
C LEU A 200 -7.76 14.34 0.57
N ARG A 201 -7.18 13.14 0.50
CA ARG A 201 -6.72 12.55 -0.77
C ARG A 201 -7.86 12.45 -1.76
N VAL A 202 -9.03 11.97 -1.33
CA VAL A 202 -10.22 11.92 -2.18
C VAL A 202 -10.66 13.32 -2.59
N TRP A 203 -10.72 14.27 -1.66
CA TRP A 203 -11.16 15.63 -1.96
C TRP A 203 -10.24 16.34 -2.96
N LEU A 204 -8.92 16.18 -2.85
CA LEU A 204 -7.93 16.79 -3.74
C LEU A 204 -7.84 16.12 -5.12
N ASN A 205 -8.36 14.90 -5.25
CA ASN A 205 -8.36 14.13 -6.50
C ASN A 205 -9.72 14.16 -7.24
N LYS A 206 -10.71 14.92 -6.74
CA LYS A 206 -11.92 15.26 -7.50
C LYS A 206 -11.59 16.29 -8.57
#